data_AF-A0A537L5I1-F1
#
_entry.id   AF-A0A537L5I1-F1
#
_cell.length_a   1.000
_cell.length_b   1.000
_cell.length_c   1.000
_cell.angle_alpha   90.00
_cell.angle_beta   90.00
_cell.angle_gamma   90.00
#
_symmetry.space_group_name_H-M   'P 1'
#
loop_
_entity.id
_entity.type
_entity.pdbx_description
1 polymer ?
#
loop_
_entity_poly.entity_id
_entity_poly.type
_entity_poly.pdbx_seq_one_letter_code
_entity_poly.pdbx_strand_id
1 'polypeptide(L)'
;MSARLKLEDVHCTVDGLVTVARVRLSHRGRSASGTASARTTEGIWRHVVAEAALSAVREIIDGNLDVTLDAVAEVGSGRHPIIVVTMAMGRGRNEVFLSGTASLQGDRVAAVAKAVLHGLNRWVEPFLAIAASSSSVGPRPSGPLPRIRSN
;
A
#
# COMPACT_ATOMS: atom_id res chain seq x y z
N MET A 1 -13.06 -14.53 4.51
CA MET A 1 -12.48 -13.47 5.36
C MET A 1 -11.69 -12.53 4.47
N SER A 2 -12.18 -11.31 4.24
CA SER A 2 -11.52 -10.38 3.31
C SER A 2 -10.12 -10.00 3.77
N ALA A 3 -9.14 -10.20 2.88
CA ALA A 3 -7.77 -9.71 3.05
C ALA A 3 -7.75 -8.18 2.88
N ARG A 4 -7.46 -7.43 3.94
CA ARG A 4 -7.40 -5.95 3.91
C ARG A 4 -6.09 -5.44 4.48
N LEU A 5 -5.46 -4.52 3.77
CA LEU A 5 -4.30 -3.75 4.23
C LEU A 5 -4.73 -2.83 5.38
N LYS A 6 -3.93 -2.78 6.44
CA LYS A 6 -4.12 -1.88 7.58
C LYS A 6 -3.01 -0.84 7.62
N LEU A 7 -3.39 0.40 7.89
CA LEU A 7 -2.44 1.46 8.20
C LEU A 7 -1.97 1.28 9.65
N GLU A 8 -0.67 1.09 9.86
CA GLU A 8 -0.08 1.05 11.20
C GLU A 8 0.36 2.45 11.62
N ASP A 9 1.09 3.14 10.75
CA ASP A 9 1.72 4.39 11.07
C ASP A 9 1.96 5.25 9.82
N VAL A 10 2.01 6.56 10.02
CA VAL A 10 2.19 7.54 8.96
C VAL A 10 2.93 8.75 9.51
N HIS A 11 4.05 9.09 8.88
CA HIS A 11 4.84 10.26 9.24
C HIS A 11 5.11 11.08 8.00
N CYS A 12 4.98 12.39 8.11
CA CYS A 12 5.36 13.32 7.07
C CYS A 12 6.08 14.49 7.73
N THR A 13 7.31 14.75 7.29
CA THR A 13 8.14 15.83 7.81
C THR A 13 8.68 16.66 6.64
N VAL A 14 9.03 17.90 6.94
CA VAL A 14 9.78 18.76 6.03
C VAL A 14 11.21 18.81 6.53
N ASP A 15 12.14 18.32 5.72
CA ASP A 15 13.58 18.36 5.97
C ASP A 15 14.22 19.34 4.98
N GLY A 16 14.43 20.57 5.46
CA GLY A 16 14.91 21.68 4.64
C GLY A 16 13.96 22.01 3.49
N LEU A 17 14.39 21.72 2.25
CA LEU A 17 13.64 21.96 1.01
C LEU A 17 12.96 20.70 0.47
N VAL A 18 12.95 19.62 1.25
CA VAL A 18 12.42 18.32 0.85
C VAL A 18 11.35 17.89 1.83
N THR A 19 10.17 17.59 1.32
CA THR A 19 9.12 16.92 2.09
C THR A 19 9.33 15.43 1.98
N VAL A 20 9.41 14.74 3.12
CA VAL A 20 9.60 13.29 3.21
C VAL A 20 8.41 12.68 3.93
N ALA A 21 7.85 11.60 3.38
CA ALA A 21 6.83 10.82 4.04
C ALA A 21 7.24 9.35 4.17
N ARG A 22 6.82 8.75 5.26
CA ARG A 22 6.97 7.32 5.55
C ARG A 22 5.62 6.75 5.97
N VAL A 23 5.24 5.65 5.34
CA VAL A 23 3.98 4.95 5.62
C VAL A 23 4.29 3.51 5.98
N ARG A 24 3.73 3.04 7.08
CA ARG A 24 3.83 1.65 7.51
C ARG A 24 2.48 0.98 7.43
N LEU A 25 2.46 -0.17 6.76
CA LEU A 25 1.26 -0.96 6.54
C LEU A 25 1.46 -2.36 7.10
N SER A 26 0.36 -3.04 7.42
CA SER A 26 0.39 -4.46 7.72
C SER A 26 -0.76 -5.25 7.13
N HIS A 27 -0.47 -6.52 6.89
CA HIS A 27 -1.41 -7.52 6.42
C HIS A 27 -1.02 -8.90 6.94
N ARG A 28 -1.93 -9.56 7.67
CA ARG A 28 -1.75 -10.94 8.19
C ARG A 28 -0.39 -11.22 8.84
N GLY A 29 0.11 -10.29 9.65
CA GLY A 29 1.39 -10.42 10.36
C GLY A 29 2.63 -10.05 9.54
N ARG A 30 2.49 -9.73 8.24
CA ARG A 30 3.52 -9.04 7.47
C ARG A 30 3.35 -7.53 7.66
N SER A 31 4.45 -6.83 7.91
CA SER A 31 4.51 -5.36 7.90
C SER A 31 5.47 -4.91 6.82
N ALA A 32 5.18 -3.77 6.21
CA ALA A 32 6.02 -3.13 5.19
C ALA A 32 6.06 -1.62 5.39
N SER A 33 7.08 -0.97 4.85
CA SER A 33 7.29 0.46 5.01
C SER A 33 7.65 1.11 3.68
N GLY A 34 6.78 1.97 3.18
CA GLY A 34 7.06 2.81 2.02
C GLY A 34 7.60 4.16 2.43
N THR A 35 8.43 4.73 1.56
CA THR A 35 8.96 6.10 1.71
C THR A 35 8.84 6.83 0.39
N ALA A 36 8.62 8.13 0.46
CA ALA A 36 8.68 9.01 -0.70
C ALA A 36 9.20 10.38 -0.27
N SER A 37 9.80 11.09 -1.21
CA SER A 37 10.24 12.46 -0.98
C SER A 37 10.05 13.30 -2.24
N ALA A 38 9.81 14.59 -2.05
CA ALA A 38 9.72 15.56 -3.13
C ALA A 38 10.16 16.94 -2.65
N ARG A 39 10.54 17.81 -3.59
CA ARG A 39 10.81 19.23 -3.28
C ARG A 39 9.58 19.85 -2.63
N THR A 40 9.78 20.56 -1.52
CA THR A 40 8.70 21.20 -0.77
C THR A 40 8.07 22.33 -1.60
N THR A 41 6.79 22.16 -1.93
CA THR A 41 5.91 23.17 -2.50
C THR A 41 4.56 23.11 -1.78
N GLU A 42 3.68 24.08 -2.03
CA GLU A 42 2.37 24.11 -1.40
C GLU A 42 1.56 22.84 -1.74
N GLY A 43 1.13 22.12 -0.71
CA GLY A 43 0.27 20.95 -0.88
C GLY A 43 0.95 19.68 -1.40
N ILE A 44 2.26 19.69 -1.69
CA ILE A 44 3.00 18.52 -2.21
C ILE A 44 2.99 17.34 -1.24
N TRP A 45 2.94 17.63 0.06
CA TRP A 45 2.93 16.63 1.13
C TRP A 45 1.83 15.58 0.91
N ARG A 46 0.68 15.95 0.31
CA ARG A 46 -0.39 15.01 -0.04
C ARG A 46 0.07 13.97 -1.05
N HIS A 47 0.76 14.39 -2.10
CA HIS A 47 1.32 13.48 -3.10
C HIS A 47 2.43 12.63 -2.51
N VAL A 48 3.33 13.21 -1.70
CA VAL A 48 4.42 12.47 -1.05
C VAL A 48 3.87 11.38 -0.12
N VAL A 49 2.86 11.68 0.69
CA VAL A 49 2.22 10.68 1.56
C VAL A 49 1.53 9.59 0.76
N ALA A 50 0.83 9.95 -0.31
CA ALA A 50 0.16 8.97 -1.17
C ALA A 50 1.16 8.04 -1.87
N GLU A 51 2.26 8.58 -2.40
CA GLU A 51 3.34 7.79 -2.99
C GLU A 51 4.03 6.88 -1.97
N ALA A 52 4.28 7.38 -0.75
CA ALA A 52 4.83 6.56 0.31
C ALA A 52 3.87 5.41 0.68
N ALA A 53 2.55 5.63 0.67
CA ALA A 53 1.56 4.58 0.87
C ALA A 53 1.58 3.55 -0.28
N LEU A 54 1.64 3.99 -1.55
CA LEU A 54 1.78 3.10 -2.70
C LEU A 54 3.06 2.26 -2.63
N SER A 55 4.18 2.89 -2.27
CA SER A 55 5.45 2.19 -2.06
C SER A 55 5.34 1.10 -0.99
N ALA A 56 4.64 1.37 0.12
CA ALA A 56 4.43 0.39 1.17
C ALA A 56 3.57 -0.79 0.69
N VAL A 57 2.56 -0.52 -0.13
CA VAL A 57 1.70 -1.56 -0.72
C VAL A 57 2.49 -2.43 -1.68
N ARG A 58 3.31 -1.83 -2.56
CA ARG A 58 4.18 -2.55 -3.50
C ARG A 58 5.12 -3.51 -2.76
N GLU A 59 5.64 -3.13 -1.60
CA GLU A 59 6.46 -4.01 -0.77
C GLU A 59 5.66 -5.18 -0.16
N ILE A 60 4.42 -4.97 0.32
CA ILE A 60 3.58 -6.07 0.85
C ILE A 60 3.26 -7.13 -0.19
N ILE A 61 3.00 -6.70 -1.43
CA ILE A 61 2.60 -7.59 -2.53
C ILE A 61 3.77 -8.02 -3.41
N ASP A 62 5.00 -7.80 -2.93
CA ASP A 62 6.25 -8.20 -3.58
C ASP A 62 6.35 -7.69 -5.05
N GLY A 63 5.90 -6.46 -5.30
CA GLY A 63 5.98 -5.79 -6.61
C GLY A 63 5.01 -6.31 -7.68
N ASN A 64 4.11 -7.24 -7.35
CA ASN A 64 3.21 -7.89 -8.32
C ASN A 64 2.06 -7.01 -8.84
N LEU A 65 2.03 -5.73 -8.48
CA LEU A 65 1.00 -4.80 -8.87
C LEU A 65 1.64 -3.47 -9.26
N ASP A 66 1.52 -3.13 -10.54
CA ASP A 66 1.94 -1.84 -11.05
C ASP A 66 0.79 -0.85 -10.86
N VAL A 67 0.90 -0.01 -9.83
CA VAL A 67 -0.06 1.07 -9.54
C VAL A 67 0.70 2.38 -9.54
N THR A 68 0.24 3.36 -10.28
CA THR A 68 0.76 4.73 -10.29
C THR A 68 -0.24 5.68 -9.63
N LEU A 69 0.28 6.70 -8.95
CA LEU A 69 -0.53 7.80 -8.46
C LEU A 69 -0.88 8.71 -9.64
N ASP A 70 -2.15 9.07 -9.77
CA ASP A 70 -2.61 10.01 -10.80
C ASP A 70 -2.81 11.40 -10.18
N ALA A 71 -3.71 11.53 -9.22
CA ALA A 71 -3.95 12.80 -8.53
C ALA A 71 -4.35 12.61 -7.07
N VAL A 72 -4.01 13.63 -6.25
CA VAL A 72 -4.50 13.76 -4.88
C VAL A 72 -5.13 15.13 -4.72
N ALA A 73 -6.43 15.15 -4.43
CA ALA A 73 -7.19 16.37 -4.24
C ALA A 73 -7.87 16.38 -2.87
N GLU A 74 -7.90 17.56 -2.26
CA GLU A 74 -8.79 17.85 -1.14
C GLU A 74 -10.03 18.52 -1.69
N VAL A 75 -11.18 17.90 -1.45
CA VAL A 75 -12.48 18.41 -1.88
C VAL A 75 -13.23 18.89 -0.64
N GLY A 76 -13.58 20.18 -0.63
CA GLY A 76 -14.44 20.74 0.40
C GLY A 76 -15.83 20.09 0.31
N SER A 77 -16.25 19.39 1.36
CA SER A 77 -17.57 18.76 1.42
C SER A 77 -18.19 19.02 2.80
N GLY A 78 -19.10 19.99 2.88
CA GLY A 78 -19.81 20.33 4.11
C GLY A 78 -18.86 20.62 5.29
N ARG A 79 -19.10 19.96 6.44
CA ARG A 79 -18.37 20.20 7.69
C ARG A 79 -16.97 19.60 7.72
N HIS A 80 -16.71 18.56 6.92
CA HIS A 80 -15.44 17.84 6.93
C HIS A 80 -14.95 17.62 5.50
N PRO A 81 -13.87 18.30 5.08
CA PRO A 81 -13.26 18.06 3.78
C PRO A 81 -12.92 16.58 3.57
N ILE A 82 -12.89 16.13 2.32
CA ILE A 82 -12.54 14.77 1.95
C ILE A 82 -11.28 14.78 1.09
N ILE A 83 -10.38 13.82 1.32
CA ILE A 83 -9.32 13.51 0.37
C ILE A 83 -9.87 12.56 -0.67
N VAL A 84 -9.62 12.88 -1.93
CA VAL A 84 -9.85 12.01 -3.08
C VAL A 84 -8.49 11.68 -3.68
N VAL A 85 -8.24 10.39 -3.88
CA VAL A 85 -7.05 9.89 -4.57
C VAL A 85 -7.49 9.13 -5.81
N THR A 86 -6.91 9.47 -6.95
CA THR A 86 -6.99 8.67 -8.17
C THR A 86 -5.66 7.97 -8.41
N MET A 87 -5.74 6.73 -8.86
CA MET A 87 -4.59 5.90 -9.21
C MET A 87 -4.90 5.16 -10.49
N ALA A 88 -3.86 4.77 -11.22
CA ALA A 88 -3.99 3.87 -12.34
C ALA A 88 -3.26 2.56 -12.04
N MET A 89 -3.86 1.44 -12.44
CA MET A 89 -3.28 0.10 -12.28
C MET A 89 -3.05 -0.53 -13.65
N GLY A 90 -1.80 -0.91 -13.93
CA GLY A 90 -1.45 -1.68 -15.11
C GLY A 90 -1.91 -3.13 -14.99
N ARG A 91 -2.68 -3.61 -15.97
CA ARG A 91 -3.08 -5.03 -16.07
C ARG A 91 -2.85 -5.53 -17.50
N GLY A 92 -1.60 -5.90 -17.77
CA GLY A 92 -1.18 -6.36 -19.09
C GLY A 92 -1.22 -5.21 -20.10
N ARG A 93 -2.18 -5.25 -21.04
CA ARG A 93 -2.37 -4.18 -22.04
C ARG A 93 -3.44 -3.15 -21.67
N ASN A 94 -4.14 -3.36 -20.55
CA ASN A 94 -5.21 -2.49 -20.10
C ASN A 94 -4.79 -1.72 -18.86
N GLU A 95 -5.32 -0.51 -18.73
CA GLU A 95 -5.19 0.33 -17.55
C GLU A 95 -6.54 0.36 -16.82
N VAL A 96 -6.50 0.18 -15.50
CA VAL A 96 -7.68 0.25 -14.63
C VAL A 96 -7.55 1.45 -13.72
N PHE A 97 -8.48 2.38 -13.83
CA PHE A 97 -8.54 3.55 -12.95
C PHE A 97 -9.18 3.18 -11.61
N LEU A 98 -8.51 3.58 -10.54
CA LEU A 98 -8.93 3.35 -9.17
C LEU A 98 -9.18 4.70 -8.49
N SER A 99 -10.17 4.73 -7.61
CA SER A 99 -10.42 5.91 -6.78
C SER A 99 -10.61 5.51 -5.32
N GLY A 100 -10.03 6.33 -4.46
CA GLY A 100 -10.02 6.19 -3.02
C GLY A 100 -10.45 7.48 -2.35
N THR A 101 -11.10 7.39 -1.19
CA THR A 101 -11.61 8.55 -0.47
C THR A 101 -11.46 8.34 1.02
N ALA A 102 -11.22 9.44 1.75
CA ALA A 102 -11.23 9.45 3.21
C ALA A 102 -11.58 10.85 3.73
N SER A 103 -12.38 10.92 4.79
CA SER A 103 -12.68 12.19 5.45
C SER A 103 -11.46 12.71 6.21
N LEU A 104 -11.23 14.03 6.14
CA LEU A 104 -10.24 14.75 6.95
C LEU A 104 -10.78 14.99 8.36
N GLN A 105 -10.92 13.91 9.13
CA GLN A 105 -11.26 13.98 10.55
C GLN A 105 -10.04 13.58 11.38
N GLY A 106 -9.39 14.57 12.01
CA GLY A 106 -8.19 14.38 12.81
C GLY A 106 -6.90 14.51 11.99
N ASP A 107 -6.09 13.46 11.96
CA ASP A 107 -4.79 13.49 11.29
C ASP A 107 -4.94 13.51 9.76
N ARG A 108 -4.52 14.64 9.17
CA ARG A 108 -4.57 14.89 7.73
C ARG A 108 -3.64 13.97 6.95
N VAL A 109 -2.50 13.61 7.53
CA VAL A 109 -1.50 12.74 6.91
C VAL A 109 -2.06 11.32 6.83
N ALA A 110 -2.63 10.82 7.92
CA ALA A 110 -3.34 9.55 7.94
C ALA A 110 -4.55 9.50 6.99
N ALA A 111 -5.28 10.60 6.83
CA ALA A 111 -6.43 10.65 5.92
C ALA A 111 -6.01 10.36 4.47
N VAL A 112 -4.90 10.93 4.00
CA VAL A 112 -4.39 10.67 2.65
C VAL A 112 -4.02 9.19 2.46
N ALA A 113 -3.25 8.62 3.40
CA ALA A 113 -2.90 7.20 3.34
C ALA A 113 -4.14 6.29 3.39
N LYS A 114 -5.14 6.63 4.22
CA LYS A 114 -6.42 5.91 4.27
C LYS A 114 -7.19 5.99 2.95
N ALA A 115 -7.17 7.13 2.27
CA ALA A 115 -7.80 7.27 0.96
C ALA A 115 -7.16 6.34 -0.08
N VAL A 116 -5.82 6.27 -0.14
CA VAL A 116 -5.09 5.31 -0.99
C VAL A 116 -5.54 3.87 -0.70
N LEU A 117 -5.51 3.47 0.57
CA LEU A 117 -5.90 2.12 0.99
C LEU A 117 -7.38 1.84 0.70
N HIS A 118 -8.27 2.82 0.81
CA HIS A 118 -9.68 2.65 0.50
C HIS A 118 -9.92 2.28 -0.97
N GLY A 119 -9.17 2.90 -1.89
CA GLY A 119 -9.22 2.54 -3.31
C GLY A 119 -8.61 1.15 -3.55
N LEU A 120 -7.42 0.90 -2.99
CA LEU A 120 -6.68 -0.34 -3.25
C LEU A 120 -7.29 -1.57 -2.61
N ASN A 121 -7.84 -1.48 -1.39
CA ASN A 121 -8.43 -2.62 -0.67
C ASN A 121 -9.59 -3.30 -1.43
N ARG A 122 -10.14 -2.65 -2.46
CA ARG A 122 -11.16 -3.23 -3.36
C ARG A 122 -10.57 -4.16 -4.43
N TRP A 123 -9.26 -4.07 -4.68
CA TRP A 123 -8.58 -4.69 -5.80
C TRP A 123 -7.38 -5.56 -5.40
N VAL A 124 -6.77 -5.30 -4.24
CA VAL A 124 -5.55 -6.00 -3.80
C VAL A 124 -5.79 -7.40 -3.25
N GLU A 125 -7.03 -7.78 -2.93
CA GLU A 125 -7.35 -9.07 -2.31
C GLU A 125 -6.78 -10.30 -3.08
N PRO A 126 -6.90 -10.40 -4.42
CA PRO A 126 -6.26 -11.47 -5.19
C PRO A 126 -4.73 -11.51 -5.06
N PHE A 127 -4.08 -10.34 -5.00
CA PHE A 127 -2.62 -10.22 -4.92
C PHE A 127 -2.10 -10.56 -3.53
N LEU A 128 -2.87 -10.21 -2.49
CA LEU A 128 -2.57 -10.56 -1.10
C LEU A 128 -2.67 -12.07 -0.84
N ALA A 129 -3.51 -12.79 -1.60
CA ALA A 129 -3.60 -14.24 -1.53
C ALA A 129 -2.36 -14.93 -2.11
N ILE A 130 -1.82 -14.42 -3.22
CA ILE A 130 -0.61 -14.94 -3.88
C ILE A 130 0.62 -14.70 -2.98
N ALA A 131 0.75 -13.50 -2.41
CA ALA A 131 1.85 -13.17 -1.51
C ALA A 131 1.84 -13.99 -0.19
N ALA A 132 0.70 -14.58 0.18
CA ALA A 132 0.57 -15.47 1.34
C ALA A 132 0.86 -16.94 1.00
N SER A 133 0.74 -17.35 -0.28
CA SER A 133 1.09 -18.70 -0.71
C SER A 133 2.57 -18.85 -1.08
N SER A 134 3.25 -17.77 -1.46
CA SER A 134 4.71 -17.77 -1.68
C SER A 134 5.53 -17.90 -0.39
N SER A 135 4.97 -17.48 0.75
CA SER A 135 5.62 -17.59 2.06
C SER A 135 5.43 -18.93 2.77
N SER A 136 4.63 -19.87 2.20
CA SER A 136 4.36 -21.18 2.79
C SER A 136 5.24 -22.32 2.27
N VAL A 137 6.40 -22.03 1.66
CA VAL A 137 7.44 -23.05 1.43
C VAL A 137 8.03 -23.45 2.78
N GLY A 138 7.34 -24.37 3.47
CA GLY A 138 7.83 -25.02 4.67
C GLY A 138 9.14 -25.77 4.41
N PRO A 139 9.94 -26.03 5.46
CA PRO A 139 11.20 -26.74 5.30
C PRO A 139 10.91 -28.12 4.69
N ARG A 140 11.63 -28.45 3.61
CA ARG A 140 11.60 -29.80 3.03
C ARG A 140 11.82 -30.80 4.17
N PRO A 141 11.00 -31.86 4.32
CA PRO A 141 11.25 -32.88 5.32
C PRO A 141 12.61 -33.52 5.04
N SER A 142 13.60 -33.21 5.87
CA SER A 142 14.88 -33.90 5.93
C SER A 142 14.68 -35.24 6.65
N GLY A 143 13.95 -36.15 6.00
CA GLY A 143 13.81 -37.53 6.43
C GLY A 143 14.66 -38.44 5.54
N PRO A 144 15.48 -39.36 6.10
CA PRO A 144 16.20 -40.31 5.28
C PRO A 144 15.23 -41.27 4.57
N LEU A 145 15.52 -41.58 3.31
CA LEU A 145 14.75 -42.52 2.48
C LEU A 145 14.66 -43.91 3.15
N PRO A 146 13.51 -44.61 3.06
CA PRO A 146 13.38 -45.95 3.60
C PRO A 146 14.28 -46.91 2.81
N ARG A 147 15.16 -47.62 3.52
CA ARG A 147 15.95 -48.72 2.95
C ARG A 147 15.02 -49.88 2.62
N ILE A 148 14.82 -50.10 1.33
CA ILE A 148 14.22 -51.32 0.79
C ILE A 148 15.18 -52.47 1.13
N ARG A 149 14.74 -53.41 1.98
CA ARG A 149 15.43 -54.69 2.16
C ARG A 149 15.01 -55.61 1.03
N SER A 150 15.97 -55.95 0.17
CA SER A 150 15.87 -57.10 -0.73
C SER A 150 16.41 -58.33 0.01
N ASN A 151 15.61 -59.41 0.00
CA ASN A 151 15.86 -60.81 0.43
C ASN A 151 17.05 -61.09 1.35
#